data_AF-A0A920P004-F1
#
_entry.id   AF-A0A920P004-F1
#
_cell.length_a   1.000
_cell.length_b   1.000
_cell.length_c   1.000
_cell.angle_alpha   90.00
_cell.angle_beta   90.00
_cell.angle_gamma   90.00
#
_symmetry.space_group_name_H-M   'P 1'
#
loop_
_entity.id
_entity.type
_entity.pdbx_description
1 polymer ?
#
loop_
_entity_poly.entity_id
_entity_poly.type
_entity_poly.pdbx_seq_one_letter_code
_entity_poly.pdbx_strand_id
1 'polypeptide(L)' 'MKIKKIILSALVILGFTSFSGIANAGCGKLVIAEQNWASAELMANVDKIILEKGYGCEVELIPGATMPTFTSMDEKGSQT' A
#
# COMPACT_ATOMS: atom_id res chain seq x y z
N MET A 1 -31.90 -29.50 -19.37
CA MET A 1 -31.53 -28.09 -19.63
C MET A 1 -31.28 -27.23 -18.38
N LYS A 2 -31.80 -27.58 -17.19
CA LYS A 2 -31.59 -26.81 -15.94
C LYS A 2 -30.17 -26.93 -15.37
N ILE A 3 -29.58 -28.13 -15.41
CA ILE A 3 -28.23 -28.40 -14.88
C ILE A 3 -27.14 -27.64 -15.66
N LYS A 4 -27.22 -27.55 -16.99
CA LYS A 4 -26.28 -26.74 -17.79
C LYS A 4 -26.36 -25.25 -17.46
N LYS A 5 -27.55 -24.72 -17.16
CA LYS A 5 -27.72 -23.33 -16.70
C LYS A 5 -27.12 -23.11 -15.31
N ILE A 6 -27.27 -24.06 -14.39
CA ILE A 6 -26.68 -24.00 -13.04
C ILE A 6 -25.15 -24.01 -13.12
N ILE A 7 -24.55 -24.86 -13.95
CA ILE A 7 -23.09 -24.92 -14.15
C ILE A 7 -22.58 -23.61 -14.76
N LEU A 8 -23.30 -23.05 -15.75
CA LEU A 8 -22.92 -21.78 -16.38
C LEU A 8 -22.99 -20.60 -15.39
N SER A 9 -24.03 -20.54 -14.55
CA SER A 9 -24.17 -19.51 -13.52
C SER A 9 -23.10 -19.62 -12.42
N ALA A 10 -22.74 -20.84 -12.00
CA ALA A 10 -21.68 -21.05 -11.02
C ALA A 10 -20.30 -20.58 -11.54
N LEU A 11 -20.03 -20.83 -12.83
CA LEU A 11 -18.77 -20.41 -13.46
C LEU A 11 -18.64 -18.88 -13.56
N VAL A 12 -19.75 -18.18 -13.81
CA VAL A 12 -19.78 -16.70 -13.86
C VAL A 12 -19.55 -16.08 -12.49
N ILE A 13 -20.12 -16.66 -11.43
CA ILE A 13 -19.93 -16.17 -10.06
C ILE A 13 -18.47 -16.36 -9.61
N LEU A 14 -17.88 -17.53 -9.89
CA LEU A 14 -16.48 -17.82 -9.58
C LEU A 14 -15.51 -16.92 -10.38
N GLY A 15 -15.82 -16.63 -11.65
CA GLY A 15 -15.04 -15.74 -12.50
C GLY A 15 -15.04 -14.28 -12.06
N PHE A 16 -16.09 -13.83 -11.37
CA PHE A 16 -16.15 -12.46 -10.82
C PHE A 16 -15.31 -12.30 -9.55
N THR A 17 -15.19 -13.35 -8.73
CA THR A 17 -14.40 -13.32 -7.48
C THR A 17 -12.90 -13.53 -7.71
N SER A 18 -12.49 -14.06 -8.87
CA SER A 18 -11.07 -14.29 -9.19
C SER A 18 -10.26 -13.02 -9.53
N PHE A 19 -10.91 -11.86 -9.70
CA PHE A 19 -10.24 -10.57 -9.88
C PHE A 19 -10.08 -9.78 -8.56
N SER A 20 -10.53 -10.32 -7.43
CA SER A 20 -10.26 -9.77 -6.11
C SER A 20 -8.83 -10.13 -5.68
N GLY A 21 -7.84 -9.69 -6.47
CA GLY A 21 -6.46 -9.67 -6.00
C GLY A 21 -6.39 -8.72 -4.81
N ILE A 22 -6.38 -9.27 -3.60
CA ILE A 22 -5.85 -8.54 -2.45
C ILE A 22 -4.37 -8.37 -2.79
N ALA A 23 -4.00 -7.19 -3.29
CA ALA A 23 -2.61 -6.80 -3.46
C ALA A 23 -1.99 -6.69 -2.07
N ASN A 24 -1.71 -7.84 -1.45
CA ASN A 24 -0.93 -7.93 -0.23
C ASN A 24 0.54 -7.86 -0.64
N ALA A 25 0.99 -6.66 -1.00
CA ALA A 25 2.39 -6.34 -0.81
C ALA A 25 2.59 -6.42 0.71
N GLY A 26 3.08 -7.57 1.19
CA GLY A 26 3.25 -7.82 2.61
C GLY A 26 3.95 -6.62 3.21
N CYS A 27 3.30 -5.96 4.17
CA CYS A 27 3.77 -4.67 4.60
C CYS A 27 5.06 -4.85 5.38
N GLY A 28 6.18 -4.59 4.71
CA GLY A 28 7.51 -4.65 5.29
C GLY A 28 7.80 -3.40 6.11
N LYS A 29 9.09 -3.13 6.29
CA LYS A 29 9.55 -1.90 6.90
C LYS A 29 9.44 -0.75 5.89
N LEU A 30 8.55 0.20 6.15
CA LEU A 30 8.43 1.45 5.41
C LEU A 30 9.21 2.56 6.11
N VAL A 31 9.90 3.35 5.30
CA VAL A 31 10.64 4.51 5.76
C VAL A 31 9.99 5.76 5.16
N ILE A 32 9.43 6.62 6.01
CA ILE A 32 8.78 7.86 5.59
C ILE A 32 9.66 9.03 6.01
N ALA A 33 9.90 9.94 5.07
CA ALA A 33 10.63 11.16 5.33
C ALA A 33 9.74 12.22 5.98
N GLU A 34 10.03 12.58 7.23
CA GLU A 34 9.37 13.68 7.93
C GLU A 34 10.09 14.99 7.64
N GLN A 35 9.35 15.97 7.13
CA GLN A 35 9.89 17.27 6.78
C GLN A 35 9.63 18.25 7.93
N ASN A 36 10.52 19.22 8.15
CA ASN A 36 10.52 20.14 9.30
C ASN A 36 9.42 21.23 9.33
N TRP A 37 8.45 21.19 8.43
CA TRP A 37 7.28 22.08 8.40
C TRP A 37 6.06 21.41 9.04
N ALA A 38 5.37 22.14 9.93
CA ALA A 38 4.29 21.62 10.77
C ALA A 38 3.18 20.85 10.01
N SER A 39 2.87 21.25 8.78
CA SER A 39 1.88 20.57 7.95
C SER A 39 2.30 19.15 7.56
N ALA A 40 3.57 18.95 7.17
CA ALA A 40 4.01 17.60 6.80
C ALA A 40 4.44 16.75 7.98
N GLU A 41 4.82 17.35 9.11
CA GLU A 41 4.96 16.60 10.36
C GLU A 41 3.62 15.96 10.74
N LEU A 42 2.53 16.73 10.68
CA LEU A 42 1.17 16.21 10.88
C LEU A 42 0.85 15.08 9.89
N MET A 43 1.09 15.28 8.59
CA MET A 43 0.78 14.27 7.57
C MET A 43 1.59 12.99 7.74
N ALA A 44 2.89 13.07 8.03
CA ALA A 44 3.75 11.91 8.26
C ALA A 44 3.29 11.08 9.47
N ASN A 45 2.81 11.74 10.52
CA ASN A 45 2.26 11.07 11.70
C ASN A 45 0.90 10.41 11.41
N VAL A 46 0.04 11.03 10.60
CA VAL A 46 -1.23 10.44 10.17
C VAL A 46 -1.00 9.22 9.29
N ASP A 47 -0.10 9.32 8.31
CA ASP A 47 0.27 8.23 7.41
C ASP A 47 0.84 7.05 8.19
N LYS A 48 1.71 7.32 9.19
CA LYS A 48 2.22 6.29 10.10
C LYS A 48 1.10 5.53 10.80
N ILE A 49 0.11 6.22 11.37
CA ILE A 49 -1.00 5.57 12.08
C ILE A 49 -1.82 4.69 11.13
N ILE A 50 -2.10 5.18 9.92
CA ILE A 50 -2.88 4.45 8.92
C ILE A 50 -2.12 3.18 8.49
N LEU A 51 -0.84 3.30 8.21
CA LEU A 51 -0.01 2.18 7.75
C LEU A 51 0.24 1.15 8.86
N GLU A 52 0.53 1.58 10.10
CA GLU A 52 0.71 0.67 11.23
C GLU A 52 -0.59 -0.02 11.64
N LYS A 53 -1.70 0.73 11.81
CA LYS A 53 -2.95 0.18 12.35
C LYS A 53 -3.90 -0.36 11.28
N GLY A 54 -3.92 0.27 10.12
CA GLY A 54 -4.79 -0.11 9.01
C GLY A 54 -4.21 -1.19 8.11
N TYR A 55 -2.88 -1.22 7.96
CA TYR A 55 -2.18 -2.12 7.06
C TYR A 55 -1.16 -3.06 7.72
N GLY A 56 -0.89 -2.89 9.03
CA GLY A 56 0.03 -3.76 9.78
C GLY A 56 1.51 -3.57 9.43
N CYS A 57 1.87 -2.41 8.89
CA CYS A 57 3.22 -2.06 8.47
C CYS A 57 4.11 -1.65 9.64
N GLU A 58 5.43 -1.83 9.52
CA GLU A 58 6.40 -1.19 10.42
C GLU A 58 6.88 0.12 9.79
N VAL A 59 6.61 1.27 10.41
CA VAL A 59 6.90 2.59 9.82
C VAL A 59 7.94 3.35 10.64
N GLU A 60 9.08 3.64 10.02
CA GLU A 60 10.14 4.49 10.56
C GLU A 60 10.07 5.90 9.95
N LEU A 61 9.98 6.92 10.79
CA LEU A 61 10.04 8.32 10.37
C LEU A 61 11.51 8.79 10.43
N ILE A 62 12.04 9.28 9.31
CA ILE A 62 13.39 9.83 9.25
C ILE A 62 13.29 11.33 8.90
N PRO A 63 14.03 12.22 9.57
CA PRO A 63 14.05 13.62 9.19
C PRO A 63 14.57 13.78 7.76
N GLY A 64 13.70 14.23 6.86
CA GLY A 64 14.00 14.49 5.46
C GLY A 64 14.42 15.94 5.27
N ALA A 65 15.65 16.18 4.84
CA ALA A 65 16.02 17.46 4.24
C ALA A 65 15.51 17.45 2.79
N THR A 66 14.74 18.46 2.41
CA THR A 66 14.21 18.66 1.05
C THR A 66 15.36 18.63 0.03
N MET A 67 15.17 17.84 -1.03
CA MET A 67 16.10 17.42 -2.11
C MET A 67 16.81 16.07 -1.92
N PRO A 68 17.81 15.84 -1.05
CA PRO A 68 18.52 14.55 -0.97
C PRO A 68 17.61 13.39 -0.57
N THR A 69 16.55 13.66 0.18
CA THR A 69 15.57 12.63 0.56
C THR A 69 14.75 12.16 -0.64
N PHE A 70 14.28 13.08 -1.48
CA PHE A 70 13.54 12.74 -2.70
C PHE A 70 14.42 11.95 -3.68
N THR A 71 15.68 12.36 -3.89
CA THR A 71 16.61 11.57 -4.72
C THR A 71 16.88 10.20 -4.12
N SER A 72 17.05 10.08 -2.81
CA SER A 72 17.27 8.76 -2.19
C SER A 72 16.04 7.85 -2.25
N MET A 73 14.83 8.41 -2.26
CA MET A 73 13.58 7.65 -2.45
C MET A 73 13.39 7.24 -3.91
N ASP A 74 13.80 8.08 -4.85
CA ASP A 74 13.72 7.80 -6.29
C ASP A 74 14.77 6.75 -6.71
N GLU A 75 16.03 6.90 -6.27
CA GLU A 75 17.12 5.96 -6.54
C GLU A 75 16.95 4.60 -5.85
N LYS A 76 16.37 4.57 -4.64
CA LYS A 76 16.08 3.30 -3.93
C LYS A 76 14.71 2.73 -4.31
N GLY A 77 13.79 3.55 -4.80
CA GLY A 77 12.45 3.15 -5.23
C GLY A 77 12.37 2.66 -6.67
N SER A 78 13.38 2.95 -7.51
CA SER A 78 13.44 2.50 -8.91
C SER A 78 13.95 1.05 -9.10
N GLN A 79 14.05 0.25 -8.04
CA GLN A 79 14.40 -1.17 -8.17
C GLN A 79 13.13 -2.00 -8.45
N THR A 80 12.62 -1.89 -9.68
CA THR A 80 11.77 -2.92 -10.30
C THR A 80 12.63 -4.00 -10.95
#